data_AF-A0A7X6XT77-F1
#
_entry.id   AF-A0A7X6XT77-F1
#
_cell.length_a   1.000
_cell.length_b   1.000
_cell.length_c   1.000
_cell.angle_alpha   90.00
_cell.angle_beta   90.00
_cell.angle_gamma   90.00
#
_symmetry.space_group_name_H-M   'P 1'
#
loop_
_entity.id
_entity.type
_entity.pdbx_description
1 polymer ?
#
loop_
_entity_poly.entity_id
_entity_poly.type
_entity_poly.pdbx_seq_one_letter_code
_entity_poly.pdbx_strand_id
1 'polypeptide(L)'
;MKRGRRFKIRYLLLLLFLLYFSYTTVFQQIKSYKLSIQEAELEEQIKIAIEERDRLKREIELLHTDDYIEKIARDELGLVKSGEFIYKRQVNSKN
;
A
#
# COMPACT_ATOMS: atom_id res chain seq x y z
N MET A 1 -1.17 -4.91 -70.61
CA MET A 1 -0.44 -4.02 -69.66
C MET A 1 -1.08 -4.08 -68.25
N LYS A 2 -0.77 -5.08 -67.42
CA LYS A 2 -1.33 -5.20 -66.03
C LYS A 2 -0.27 -5.48 -64.94
N ARG A 3 1.03 -5.39 -65.24
CA ARG A 3 2.10 -5.64 -64.26
C ARG A 3 2.23 -4.52 -63.21
N GLY A 4 2.11 -3.24 -63.61
CA GLY A 4 2.29 -2.10 -62.70
C GLY A 4 1.22 -1.94 -61.60
N ARG A 5 -0.02 -2.41 -61.83
CA ARG A 5 -1.10 -2.34 -60.81
C ARG A 5 -0.84 -3.28 -59.63
N ARG A 6 -0.26 -4.46 -59.87
CA ARG A 6 0.05 -5.45 -58.83
C ARG A 6 1.17 -4.99 -57.91
N PHE A 7 2.16 -4.27 -58.43
CA PHE A 7 3.23 -3.66 -57.61
C PHE A 7 2.67 -2.55 -56.72
N LYS A 8 1.85 -1.64 -57.25
CA LYS A 8 1.21 -0.58 -56.45
C LYS A 8 0.35 -1.13 -55.30
N ILE A 9 -0.37 -2.24 -55.53
CA ILE A 9 -1.16 -2.90 -54.49
C ILE A 9 -0.26 -3.55 -53.42
N ARG A 10 0.87 -4.17 -53.82
CA ARG A 10 1.83 -4.74 -52.85
C ARG A 10 2.44 -3.67 -51.95
N TYR A 11 2.83 -2.52 -52.51
CA TYR A 11 3.34 -1.41 -51.70
C TYR A 11 2.26 -0.81 -50.79
N LEU A 12 1.01 -0.73 -51.24
CA LEU A 12 -0.12 -0.28 -50.41
C LEU A 12 -0.37 -1.23 -49.23
N LEU A 13 -0.32 -2.55 -49.46
CA LEU A 13 -0.45 -3.55 -48.40
C LEU A 13 0.71 -3.51 -47.41
N LEU A 14 1.94 -3.32 -47.90
CA LEU A 14 3.12 -3.14 -47.04
C LEU A 14 3.03 -1.87 -46.19
N LEU A 15 2.55 -0.76 -46.76
CA LEU A 15 2.32 0.49 -46.04
C LEU A 15 1.28 0.31 -44.93
N LEU A 16 0.16 -0.35 -45.23
CA LEU A 16 -0.89 -0.66 -44.25
C LEU A 16 -0.38 -1.58 -43.13
N PHE A 17 0.42 -2.59 -43.49
CA PHE A 17 1.05 -3.48 -42.51
C PHE A 17 2.00 -2.72 -41.58
N LEU A 18 2.85 -1.85 -42.13
CA LEU A 18 3.76 -1.01 -41.35
C LEU A 18 3.00 -0.05 -40.42
N LEU A 19 1.93 0.59 -40.91
CA LEU A 19 1.08 1.46 -40.11
C LEU A 19 0.40 0.72 -38.96
N TYR A 20 -0.12 -0.47 -39.22
CA TYR A 20 -0.72 -1.32 -38.19
C TYR A 20 0.34 -1.76 -37.16
N PHE A 21 1.49 -2.22 -37.61
CA PHE A 21 2.58 -2.65 -36.74
C PHE A 21 3.13 -1.51 -35.88
N SER A 22 3.32 -0.31 -36.47
CA SER A 22 3.77 0.88 -35.73
C SER A 22 2.73 1.32 -34.70
N TYR A 23 1.45 1.29 -35.05
CA TYR A 23 0.37 1.65 -34.12
C TYR A 23 0.33 0.71 -32.90
N THR A 24 0.46 -0.60 -33.13
CA THR A 24 0.40 -1.60 -32.07
C THR A 24 1.62 -1.50 -31.14
N THR A 25 2.82 -1.30 -31.70
CA THR A 25 4.08 -1.22 -30.96
C THR A 25 4.14 0.00 -30.04
N VAL A 26 3.63 1.16 -30.49
CA VAL A 26 3.62 2.39 -29.68
C VAL A 26 2.66 2.26 -28.49
N PHE A 27 1.50 1.61 -28.69
CA PHE A 27 0.52 1.44 -27.62
C PHE A 27 0.98 0.46 -26.54
N GLN A 28 1.75 -0.55 -26.91
CA GLN A 28 2.27 -1.56 -25.98
C GLN A 28 3.34 -0.98 -25.04
N GLN A 29 4.21 -0.09 -25.53
CA GLN A 29 5.29 0.50 -24.72
C GLN A 29 4.78 1.37 -23.56
N ILE A 30 3.69 2.12 -23.77
CA ILE A 30 3.12 2.99 -22.72
C ILE A 30 2.56 2.15 -21.57
N LYS A 31 1.96 1.00 -21.87
CA LYS A 31 1.39 0.11 -20.85
C LYS A 31 2.48 -0.51 -19.98
N SER A 32 3.59 -0.96 -20.59
CA SER A 32 4.73 -1.51 -19.84
C SER A 32 5.40 -0.47 -18.94
N TYR A 33 5.55 0.78 -19.39
CA TYR A 33 6.16 1.83 -18.59
C TYR A 33 5.29 2.24 -17.39
N LYS A 34 3.97 2.31 -17.57
CA LYS A 34 3.05 2.57 -16.44
C LYS A 34 3.06 1.42 -15.43
N LEU A 35 3.18 0.19 -15.90
CA LEU A 35 3.20 -0.98 -15.04
C LEU A 35 4.48 -1.03 -14.19
N SER A 36 5.64 -0.72 -14.77
CA SER A 36 6.90 -0.69 -14.02
C SER A 36 6.94 0.40 -12.94
N ILE A 37 6.30 1.55 -13.18
CA ILE A 37 6.18 2.60 -12.15
C ILE A 37 5.27 2.15 -11.02
N GLN A 38 4.12 1.52 -11.35
CA GLN A 38 3.20 1.01 -10.34
C GLN A 38 3.84 -0.10 -9.50
N GLU A 39 4.61 -1.00 -10.12
CA GLU A 39 5.36 -2.03 -9.39
C GLU A 39 6.34 -1.42 -8.38
N ALA A 40 7.13 -0.43 -8.80
CA ALA A 40 8.07 0.25 -7.91
C ALA A 40 7.37 0.97 -6.74
N GLU A 41 6.25 1.65 -7.00
CA GLU A 41 5.47 2.34 -5.98
C GLU A 41 4.83 1.34 -4.98
N LEU A 42 4.30 0.22 -5.49
CA LEU A 42 3.75 -0.86 -4.67
C LEU A 42 4.82 -1.52 -3.79
N GLU A 43 6.00 -1.78 -4.34
CA GLU A 43 7.13 -2.32 -3.56
C GLU A 43 7.55 -1.38 -2.43
N GLU A 44 7.61 -0.08 -2.69
CA GLU A 44 7.91 0.93 -1.66
C GLU A 44 6.84 0.94 -0.56
N GLN A 45 5.56 0.93 -0.93
CA GLN A 45 4.45 0.87 0.03
C GLN A 45 4.50 -0.41 0.89
N ILE A 46 4.81 -1.56 0.28
CA ILE A 46 4.97 -2.83 1.01
C ILE A 46 6.12 -2.71 2.02
N LYS A 47 7.26 -2.15 1.61
CA LYS A 47 8.40 -1.97 2.49
C LYS A 47 8.06 -1.10 3.69
N ILE A 48 7.42 0.05 3.48
CA ILE A 48 6.98 0.95 4.54
C ILE A 48 6.01 0.24 5.49
N ALA A 49 5.03 -0.49 4.95
CA ALA A 49 4.06 -1.23 5.75
C ALA A 49 4.72 -2.34 6.60
N ILE A 50 5.73 -3.03 6.07
CA ILE A 50 6.48 -4.04 6.81
C ILE A 50 7.29 -3.39 7.94
N GLU A 51 7.98 -2.28 7.67
CA GLU A 51 8.74 -1.55 8.68
C GLU A 51 7.84 -1.07 9.83
N GLU A 52 6.66 -0.53 9.50
CA GLU A 52 5.69 -0.11 10.51
C GLU A 52 5.13 -1.29 11.29
N ARG A 53 4.82 -2.41 10.62
CA ARG A 53 4.38 -3.65 11.29
C ARG A 53 5.46 -4.19 12.23
N ASP A 54 6.72 -4.11 11.88
CA ASP A 54 7.84 -4.54 12.74
C ASP A 54 8.06 -3.60 13.92
N ARG A 55 7.86 -2.29 13.71
CA ARG A 55 7.87 -1.30 14.79
C ARG A 55 6.74 -1.55 15.78
N LEU A 56 5.51 -1.68 15.30
CA LEU A 56 4.33 -1.95 16.13
C LEU A 56 4.47 -3.27 16.88
N LYS A 57 5.01 -4.33 16.26
CA LYS A 57 5.25 -5.58 16.98
C LYS A 57 6.26 -5.44 18.11
N ARG A 58 7.34 -4.69 17.92
CA ARG A 58 8.30 -4.40 19.00
C ARG A 58 7.66 -3.59 20.12
N GLU A 59 6.81 -2.62 19.78
CA GLU A 59 6.06 -1.85 20.77
C GLU A 59 5.10 -2.75 21.55
N ILE A 60 4.36 -3.63 20.87
CA ILE A 60 3.55 -4.67 21.49
C ILE A 60 4.41 -5.56 22.41
N GLU A 61 5.55 -6.09 21.97
CA GLU A 61 6.43 -6.92 22.82
C GLU A 61 6.89 -6.18 24.09
N LEU A 62 7.19 -4.88 23.99
CA LEU A 62 7.52 -4.04 25.15
C LEU A 62 6.31 -3.85 26.08
N LEU A 63 5.12 -3.66 25.52
CA LEU A 63 3.85 -3.51 26.24
C LEU A 63 3.31 -4.85 26.77
N HIS A 64 3.77 -5.99 26.30
CA HIS A 64 3.33 -7.31 26.76
C HIS A 64 4.18 -7.87 27.91
N THR A 65 5.02 -7.03 28.52
CA THR A 65 5.63 -7.36 29.82
C THR A 65 4.53 -7.49 30.88
N ASP A 66 4.61 -8.51 31.75
CA ASP A 66 3.57 -8.83 32.74
C ASP A 66 3.11 -7.62 33.57
N ASP A 67 4.04 -6.70 33.86
CA ASP A 67 3.79 -5.45 34.58
C ASP A 67 2.82 -4.49 33.86
N TYR A 68 2.84 -4.44 32.52
CA TYR A 68 1.95 -3.58 31.74
C TYR A 68 0.57 -4.20 31.52
N ILE A 69 0.51 -5.54 31.36
CA ILE A 69 -0.75 -6.29 31.36
C ILE A 69 -1.44 -6.14 32.73
N GLU A 70 -0.67 -6.27 33.84
CA GLU A 70 -1.17 -6.01 35.19
C GLU A 70 -1.71 -4.57 35.31
N LYS A 71 -0.98 -3.59 34.78
CA LYS A 71 -1.41 -2.18 34.83
C LYS A 71 -2.72 -1.93 34.06
N ILE A 72 -2.85 -2.41 32.82
CA ILE A 72 -4.10 -2.29 32.05
C ILE A 72 -5.25 -3.02 32.76
N ALA A 73 -5.02 -4.25 33.22
CA ALA A 73 -6.03 -5.01 33.94
C ALA A 73 -6.49 -4.27 35.22
N ARG A 74 -5.57 -3.65 35.95
CA ARG A 74 -5.88 -2.82 37.12
C ARG A 74 -6.70 -1.58 36.76
N ASP A 75 -6.33 -0.88 35.69
CA ASP A 75 -7.03 0.33 35.24
C ASP A 75 -8.45 0.01 34.75
N GLU A 76 -8.65 -1.08 34.01
CA GLU A 76 -10.00 -1.51 33.56
C GLU A 76 -10.86 -2.10 34.67
N LEU A 77 -10.26 -2.80 35.65
CA LEU A 77 -10.98 -3.39 36.79
C LEU A 77 -11.14 -2.43 37.98
N GLY A 78 -10.54 -1.23 37.91
CA GLY A 78 -10.54 -0.25 39.01
C GLY A 78 -9.78 -0.73 40.25
N LEU A 79 -8.78 -1.61 40.07
CA LEU A 79 -7.94 -2.16 41.12
C LEU A 79 -6.68 -1.30 41.29
N VAL A 80 -6.17 -1.18 42.51
CA VAL A 80 -4.93 -0.43 42.82
C VAL A 80 -3.88 -1.33 43.43
N LYS A 81 -2.60 -1.04 43.15
CA LYS A 81 -1.48 -1.80 43.74
C LYS A 81 -1.40 -1.52 45.23
N SER A 82 -0.85 -2.46 46.02
CA SER A 82 -0.63 -2.25 47.45
C SER A 82 0.26 -1.01 47.67
N GLY A 83 -0.32 0.06 48.23
CA GLY A 83 0.34 1.35 48.44
C GLY A 83 -0.22 2.53 47.61
N GLU A 84 -1.15 2.32 46.68
CA GLU A 84 -1.77 3.38 45.87
C GLU A 84 -3.18 3.76 46.39
N PHE A 85 -3.50 5.06 46.47
CA PHE A 85 -4.79 5.58 46.96
C PHE A 85 -5.66 6.12 45.82
N ILE A 86 -6.91 5.63 45.70
CA ILE A 86 -7.88 6.16 44.74
C ILE A 86 -8.49 7.45 45.28
N TYR A 87 -8.10 8.61 44.73
CA TYR A 87 -8.77 9.87 44.98
C TYR A 87 -9.98 10.05 44.04
N LYS A 88 -11.17 9.62 44.48
CA LYS A 88 -12.42 10.00 43.81
C LYS A 88 -12.78 11.42 44.23
N ARG A 89 -12.69 12.37 43.29
CA ARG A 89 -13.18 13.74 43.49
C ARG A 89 -14.69 13.66 43.76
N GLN A 90 -15.09 13.83 45.01
CA GLN A 90 -16.48 14.10 45.38
C GLN A 90 -16.84 15.48 44.83
N VAL A 91 -17.38 15.54 43.62
CA VAL A 91 -17.98 16.77 43.09
C VAL A 91 -19.23 17.01 43.91
N ASN A 92 -19.09 17.80 44.97
CA ASN A 92 -20.19 18.20 45.82
C ASN A 92 -21.04 19.20 45.02
N SER A 93 -22.09 18.69 44.37
CA SER A 93 -23.13 19.50 43.73
C SER A 93 -23.95 20.18 44.82
N LYS A 94 -23.45 21.31 45.33
CA LYS A 94 -24.28 22.23 46.11
C LYS A 94 -25.26 22.91 45.15
N ASN A 95 -26.55 22.71 45.45
CA ASN A 95 -27.67 23.55 45.01
C ASN A 95 -27.36 25.04 45.16
#